data_AF-U4TTK7-F1
#
_entry.id   AF-U4TTK7-F1
#
_cell.length_a   1.000
_cell.length_b   1.000
_cell.length_c   1.000
_cell.angle_alpha   90.00
_cell.angle_beta   90.00
_cell.angle_gamma   90.00
#
_symmetry.space_group_name_H-M   'P 1'
#
loop_
_entity.id
_entity.type
_entity.pdbx_description
1 polymer ?
#
loop_
_entity_poly.entity_id
_entity_poly.type
_entity_poly.pdbx_seq_one_letter_code
_entity_poly.pdbx_strand_id
1 'polypeptide(L)'
;MILMRQTTAPQEHEKEYTMLLNRILARFTMFDDVFSEYRRTVSKVSRGRCLASENLESLSGYWQRNCLQYTRFLDCVNAVPVPASFQQFHQILTAELRQYAKQVTRAQQAINWAQNSCCLATLQDAFTEMKHSKQRIDHALENVSGVAM
;
A
#
# COMPACT_ATOMS: atom_id res chain seq x y z
N MET A 1 -29.37 15.37 -43.41
CA MET A 1 -28.03 14.85 -43.10
C MET A 1 -27.41 15.76 -42.06
N ILE A 2 -27.49 15.41 -40.78
CA ILE A 2 -26.80 16.13 -39.69
C ILE A 2 -25.89 15.11 -39.04
N LEU A 3 -24.58 15.39 -39.09
CA LEU A 3 -23.51 14.55 -38.58
C LEU A 3 -23.79 14.11 -37.15
N MET A 4 -23.76 12.81 -36.93
CA MET A 4 -23.66 12.22 -35.60
C MET A 4 -22.39 12.77 -34.92
N ARG A 5 -22.56 13.33 -33.72
CA ARG A 5 -21.46 13.63 -32.80
C ARG A 5 -20.68 12.33 -32.60
N GLN A 6 -19.43 12.32 -33.05
CA GLN A 6 -18.48 11.27 -32.69
C GLN A 6 -18.29 11.30 -31.18
N THR A 7 -18.66 10.21 -30.52
CA THR A 7 -18.40 9.94 -29.10
C THR A 7 -16.91 9.68 -28.90
N THR A 8 -16.13 10.73 -28.64
CA THR A 8 -14.69 10.65 -28.31
C THR A 8 -14.41 10.38 -26.81
N ALA A 9 -15.44 10.26 -25.98
CA ALA A 9 -15.32 10.24 -24.51
C ALA A 9 -14.67 9.01 -23.83
N PRO A 10 -14.77 7.76 -24.34
CA PRO A 10 -14.28 6.58 -23.60
C PRO A 10 -12.75 6.52 -23.45
N GLN A 11 -12.00 6.87 -24.51
CA GLN A 11 -10.54 6.75 -24.52
C GLN A 11 -9.83 7.82 -23.67
N GLU A 12 -10.41 9.01 -23.54
CA GLU A 12 -9.82 10.09 -22.72
C GLU A 12 -9.92 9.78 -21.23
N HIS A 13 -11.08 9.28 -20.79
CA HIS A 13 -11.32 8.85 -19.41
C HIS A 13 -10.41 7.68 -18.99
N GLU A 14 -10.16 6.72 -19.88
CA GLU A 14 -9.23 5.61 -19.61
C GLU A 14 -7.77 6.07 -19.47
N LYS A 15 -7.36 7.07 -20.27
CA LYS A 15 -6.02 7.66 -20.17
C LYS A 15 -5.84 8.43 -18.85
N GLU A 16 -6.82 9.24 -18.47
CA GLU A 16 -6.81 9.96 -17.18
C GLU A 16 -6.72 8.99 -16.00
N TYR A 17 -7.53 7.92 -16.05
CA TYR A 17 -7.50 6.88 -15.03
C TYR A 17 -6.14 6.17 -14.97
N THR A 18 -5.51 5.87 -16.11
CA THR A 18 -4.18 5.25 -16.16
C THR A 18 -3.12 6.14 -15.48
N MET A 19 -3.16 7.45 -15.73
CA MET A 19 -2.26 8.41 -15.07
C MET A 19 -2.52 8.47 -13.55
N LEU A 20 -3.78 8.42 -13.13
CA LEU A 20 -4.16 8.35 -11.72
C LEU A 20 -3.68 7.06 -11.07
N LEU A 21 -3.85 5.92 -11.74
CA LEU A 21 -3.38 4.62 -11.29
C LEU A 21 -1.87 4.63 -11.04
N ASN A 22 -1.08 5.17 -11.97
CA ASN A 22 0.36 5.30 -11.78
C ASN A 22 0.72 6.13 -10.54
N ARG A 23 -0.02 7.20 -10.26
CA ARG A 23 0.16 8.00 -9.04
C ARG A 23 -0.21 7.22 -7.78
N ILE A 24 -1.27 6.41 -7.83
CA ILE A 24 -1.69 5.55 -6.72
C ILE A 24 -0.60 4.52 -6.41
N LEU A 25 -0.09 3.83 -7.44
CA LEU A 25 0.97 2.83 -7.30
C LEU A 25 2.26 3.46 -6.79
N ALA A 26 2.71 4.58 -7.36
CA ALA A 26 3.90 5.28 -6.89
C ALA A 26 3.78 5.70 -5.41
N ARG A 27 2.61 6.21 -5.00
CA ARG A 27 2.36 6.57 -3.60
C ARG A 27 2.32 5.34 -2.69
N PHE A 28 1.78 4.23 -3.16
CA PHE A 28 1.81 2.97 -2.42
C PHE A 28 3.25 2.47 -2.21
N THR A 29 4.12 2.55 -3.24
CA THR A 29 5.54 2.21 -3.11
C THR A 29 6.23 3.02 -2.02
N MET A 30 5.96 4.34 -1.93
CA MET A 30 6.53 5.17 -0.85
C MET A 30 6.10 4.68 0.55
N PHE A 31 4.84 4.27 0.71
CA PHE A 31 4.39 3.69 1.97
C PHE A 31 5.07 2.34 2.25
N ASP A 32 5.24 1.50 1.24
CA ASP A 32 5.92 0.23 1.39
C ASP A 32 7.39 0.38 1.81
N ASP A 33 8.08 1.38 1.28
CA ASP A 33 9.44 1.74 1.70
C ASP A 33 9.46 2.14 3.17
N VAL A 34 8.54 3.03 3.59
CA VAL A 34 8.43 3.47 4.99
C VAL A 34 8.20 2.29 5.94
N PHE A 35 7.24 1.41 5.64
CA PHE A 35 6.97 0.25 6.51
C PHE A 35 8.08 -0.81 6.44
N SER A 36 8.80 -0.91 5.32
CA SER A 36 9.98 -1.77 5.19
C SER A 36 11.15 -1.26 6.03
N GLU A 37 11.34 0.06 6.14
CA GLU A 37 12.30 0.64 7.09
C GLU A 37 11.91 0.31 8.53
N TYR A 38 10.63 0.39 8.88
CA TYR A 38 10.20 0.02 10.23
C TYR A 38 10.47 -1.44 10.55
N ARG A 39 10.23 -2.36 9.59
CA ARG A 39 10.62 -3.76 9.70
C ARG A 39 12.13 -3.90 10.00
N ARG A 40 12.97 -3.16 9.28
CA ARG A 40 14.43 -3.20 9.46
C ARG A 40 14.80 -2.72 10.86
N THR A 41 14.24 -1.61 11.33
CA THR A 41 14.48 -1.07 12.69
C THR A 41 14.05 -2.07 13.76
N VAL A 42 12.86 -2.66 13.66
CA VAL A 42 12.38 -3.68 14.62
C VAL A 42 13.30 -4.91 14.63
N SER A 43 13.79 -5.34 13.47
CA SER A 43 14.76 -6.45 13.36
C SER A 43 16.12 -6.12 14.01
N LYS A 44 16.61 -4.88 13.85
CA LYS A 44 17.84 -4.44 14.51
C LYS A 44 17.70 -4.42 16.03
N VAL A 45 16.62 -3.82 16.54
CA VAL A 45 16.36 -3.72 17.97
C VAL A 45 16.20 -5.09 18.61
N SER A 46 15.42 -5.99 18.00
CA SER A 46 15.21 -7.35 18.52
C SER A 46 16.49 -8.20 18.56
N ARG A 47 17.51 -7.86 17.76
CA ARG A 47 18.83 -8.51 17.74
C ARG A 47 19.87 -7.81 18.63
N GLY A 48 19.50 -6.73 19.33
CA GLY A 48 20.43 -5.91 20.11
C GLY A 48 21.47 -5.18 19.24
N ARG A 49 21.19 -4.97 17.95
CA ARG A 49 22.07 -4.30 16.98
C ARG A 49 21.53 -2.91 16.57
N CYS A 50 21.05 -2.15 17.54
CA CYS A 50 20.46 -0.82 17.33
C CYS A 50 21.37 0.28 17.92
N LEU A 51 21.34 1.45 17.30
CA LEU A 51 21.93 2.65 17.89
C LEU A 51 21.13 3.06 19.15
N ALA A 52 21.74 3.78 20.09
CA ALA A 52 21.04 4.28 21.28
C ALA A 52 19.81 5.16 20.93
N SER A 53 19.82 5.78 19.76
CA SER A 53 18.73 6.59 19.21
C SER A 53 17.63 5.77 18.50
N GLU A 54 17.88 4.49 18.20
CA GLU A 54 16.91 3.58 17.59
C GLU A 54 16.19 2.80 18.71
N ASN A 55 15.09 3.36 19.22
CA ASN A 55 14.22 2.65 20.17
C ASN A 55 12.80 2.48 19.60
N LEU A 56 12.12 1.43 20.05
CA LEU A 56 10.77 1.11 19.58
C LEU A 56 9.78 2.21 19.98
N GLU A 57 9.91 2.80 21.17
CA GLU A 57 9.04 3.90 21.62
C GLU A 57 8.92 5.04 20.60
N SER A 58 10.04 5.55 20.09
CA SER A 58 10.05 6.61 19.07
C SER A 58 9.45 6.13 17.75
N LEU A 59 9.75 4.89 17.35
CA LEU A 59 9.19 4.27 16.15
C LEU A 59 7.67 4.19 16.21
N SER A 60 7.08 3.97 17.39
CA SER A 60 5.62 3.84 17.59
C SER A 60 4.86 5.08 17.09
N GLY A 61 5.35 6.28 17.41
CA GLY A 61 4.72 7.54 17.04
C GLY A 61 4.85 7.85 15.54
N TYR A 62 5.96 7.47 14.91
CA TYR A 62 6.09 7.53 13.45
C TYR A 62 5.18 6.52 12.76
N TRP A 63 5.11 5.30 13.29
CA TRP A 63 4.28 4.23 12.75
C TRP A 63 2.80 4.62 12.78
N GLN A 64 2.28 5.07 13.92
CA GLN A 64 0.88 5.47 14.07
C GLN A 64 0.50 6.60 13.11
N ARG A 65 1.37 7.61 12.94
CA ARG A 65 1.14 8.70 11.99
C ARG A 65 1.08 8.19 10.55
N ASN A 66 1.97 7.27 10.17
CA ASN A 66 1.97 6.71 8.83
C ASN A 66 0.78 5.76 8.58
N CYS A 67 0.30 5.03 9.59
CA CYS A 67 -0.97 4.30 9.50
C CYS A 67 -2.13 5.26 9.18
N LEU A 68 -2.23 6.39 9.89
CA LEU A 68 -3.28 7.37 9.63
C LEU A 68 -3.19 7.96 8.21
N GLN A 69 -1.98 8.28 7.74
CA GLN A 69 -1.78 8.76 6.37
C GLN A 69 -2.13 7.68 5.33
N TYR A 70 -1.82 6.41 5.61
CA TYR A 70 -2.20 5.29 4.75
C TYR A 70 -3.72 5.12 4.68
N THR A 71 -4.43 5.23 5.81
CA THR A 71 -5.91 5.20 5.82
C THR A 71 -6.49 6.30 4.95
N ARG A 72 -6.01 7.54 5.08
CA ARG A 72 -6.45 8.65 4.22
C ARG A 72 -6.15 8.40 2.75
N PHE A 73 -5.02 7.78 2.45
CA PHE A 73 -4.69 7.35 1.09
C PHE A 73 -5.71 6.32 0.57
N LEU A 74 -6.08 5.31 1.36
CA LEU A 74 -7.12 4.34 0.98
C LEU A 74 -8.47 5.02 0.70
N ASP A 75 -8.86 5.98 1.52
CA ASP A 75 -10.11 6.73 1.33
C ASP A 75 -10.11 7.46 -0.03
N CYS A 76 -8.98 8.10 -0.38
CA CYS A 76 -8.82 8.73 -1.69
C CYS A 76 -8.91 7.70 -2.83
N VAL A 77 -8.28 6.53 -2.71
CA VAL A 77 -8.31 5.48 -3.74
C VAL A 77 -9.73 4.92 -3.93
N ASN A 78 -10.48 4.76 -2.84
CA ASN A 78 -11.85 4.26 -2.88
C ASN A 78 -12.83 5.25 -3.53
N ALA A 79 -12.54 6.55 -3.47
CA ALA A 79 -13.40 7.60 -4.03
C ALA A 79 -13.18 7.84 -5.53
N VAL A 80 -12.22 7.15 -6.15
CA VAL A 80 -11.88 7.33 -7.57
C VAL A 80 -12.99 6.79 -8.47
N PRO A 81 -13.45 7.57 -9.47
CA PRO A 81 -14.29 7.04 -10.55
C PRO A 81 -13.47 6.10 -11.44
N VAL A 82 -13.95 4.86 -11.63
CA VAL A 82 -13.22 3.81 -12.34
C VAL A 82 -13.89 3.52 -13.69
N PRO A 83 -13.17 3.59 -14.82
CA PRO A 83 -13.68 3.11 -16.10
C PRO A 83 -13.98 1.60 -16.07
N ALA A 84 -14.98 1.16 -16.83
CA ALA A 84 -15.40 -0.25 -16.84
C ALA A 84 -14.26 -1.23 -17.15
N SER A 85 -13.34 -0.84 -18.04
CA SER A 85 -12.15 -1.61 -18.43
C SER A 85 -11.17 -1.87 -17.28
N PHE A 86 -11.15 -1.01 -16.25
CA PHE A 86 -10.26 -1.13 -15.09
C PHE A 86 -10.98 -1.60 -13.81
N GLN A 87 -12.29 -1.83 -13.87
CA GLN A 87 -13.09 -2.06 -12.66
C GLN A 87 -12.66 -3.30 -11.89
N GLN A 88 -12.38 -4.40 -12.58
CA GLN A 88 -11.89 -5.63 -11.96
C GLN A 88 -10.52 -5.43 -11.29
N PHE A 89 -9.59 -4.79 -12.00
CA PHE A 89 -8.27 -4.51 -11.45
C PHE A 89 -8.35 -3.56 -10.23
N HIS A 90 -9.14 -2.49 -10.29
CA HIS A 90 -9.27 -1.56 -9.16
C HIS A 90 -9.87 -2.22 -7.92
N GLN A 91 -10.78 -3.17 -8.10
CA GLN A 91 -11.31 -3.96 -7.00
C GLN A 91 -10.22 -4.82 -6.34
N ILE A 92 -9.37 -5.47 -7.14
CA ILE A 92 -8.23 -6.23 -6.62
C ILE A 92 -7.25 -5.29 -5.90
N LEU A 93 -6.87 -4.19 -6.53
CA LEU A 93 -5.96 -3.19 -5.96
C LEU A 93 -6.49 -2.68 -4.61
N THR A 94 -7.72 -2.21 -4.54
CA THR A 94 -8.32 -1.70 -3.30
C THR A 94 -8.42 -2.77 -2.21
N ALA A 95 -8.76 -4.01 -2.57
CA ALA A 95 -8.78 -5.12 -1.62
C ALA A 95 -7.39 -5.42 -1.04
N GLU A 96 -6.37 -5.49 -1.89
CA GLU A 96 -5.00 -5.77 -1.48
C GLU A 96 -4.38 -4.62 -0.67
N LEU A 97 -4.65 -3.35 -1.03
CA LEU A 97 -4.20 -2.20 -0.24
C LEU A 97 -4.86 -2.20 1.17
N ARG A 98 -6.14 -2.58 1.28
CA ARG A 98 -6.79 -2.75 2.59
C ARG A 98 -6.20 -3.91 3.38
N GLN A 99 -5.90 -5.03 2.71
CA GLN A 99 -5.26 -6.18 3.35
C GLN A 99 -3.86 -5.79 3.86
N TYR A 100 -3.09 -5.06 3.06
CA TYR A 100 -1.80 -4.50 3.45
C TYR A 100 -1.92 -3.64 4.72
N ALA A 101 -2.90 -2.72 4.79
CA ALA A 101 -3.15 -1.90 5.98
C ALA A 101 -3.46 -2.73 7.24
N LYS A 102 -4.23 -3.81 7.10
CA LYS A 102 -4.51 -4.72 8.22
C LYS A 102 -3.22 -5.37 8.73
N GLN A 103 -2.33 -5.78 7.83
CA GLN A 103 -1.05 -6.39 8.22
C GLN A 103 -0.09 -5.37 8.84
N VAL A 104 -0.04 -4.13 8.33
CA VAL A 104 0.71 -3.04 8.98
C VAL A 104 0.23 -2.82 10.42
N THR A 105 -1.10 -2.83 10.63
CA THR A 105 -1.69 -2.68 11.97
C THR A 105 -1.38 -3.89 12.85
N ARG A 106 -1.48 -5.11 12.31
CA ARG A 106 -1.10 -6.35 13.02
C ARG A 106 0.37 -6.33 13.43
N ALA A 107 1.27 -5.87 12.56
CA ALA A 107 2.68 -5.71 12.87
C ALA A 107 2.90 -4.68 13.99
N GLN A 108 2.19 -3.54 13.94
CA GLN A 108 2.24 -2.53 14.99
C GLN A 108 1.79 -3.08 16.36
N GLN A 109 0.72 -3.87 16.39
CA GLN A 109 0.18 -4.47 17.62
C GLN A 109 1.07 -5.58 18.18
N ALA A 110 1.90 -6.21 17.35
CA ALA A 110 2.85 -7.23 17.78
C ALA A 110 4.05 -6.66 18.57
N ILE A 111 4.18 -5.33 18.64
CA ILE A 111 5.29 -4.65 19.30
C ILE A 111 4.81 -4.08 20.65
N ASN A 112 5.49 -4.47 21.72
CA ASN A 112 5.34 -3.81 23.01
C ASN A 112 6.37 -2.68 23.11
N TRP A 113 5.91 -1.48 22.74
CA TRP A 113 6.71 -0.27 22.66
C TRP A 113 7.36 0.12 24.00
N ALA A 114 6.66 -0.10 25.12
CA ALA A 114 7.14 0.27 26.46
C ALA A 114 8.23 -0.67 26.99
N GLN A 115 8.18 -1.95 26.60
CA GLN A 115 9.15 -2.96 27.04
C GLN A 115 10.24 -3.24 26.02
N ASN A 116 10.28 -2.46 24.93
CA ASN A 116 11.22 -2.63 23.82
C ASN A 116 11.28 -4.09 23.30
N SER A 117 10.12 -4.76 23.28
CA SER A 117 9.99 -6.17 22.93
C SER A 117 8.92 -6.36 21.85
N CYS A 118 8.94 -7.50 21.17
CA CYS A 118 7.95 -7.80 20.13
C CYS A 118 7.73 -9.30 19.94
N CYS A 119 6.56 -9.67 19.45
CA CYS A 119 6.27 -11.01 18.99
C CYS A 119 6.82 -11.21 17.57
N LEU A 120 8.02 -11.78 17.47
CA LEU A 120 8.71 -11.99 16.20
C LEU A 120 7.92 -12.83 15.20
N ALA A 121 7.20 -13.85 15.66
CA ALA A 121 6.37 -14.69 14.79
C ALA A 121 5.24 -13.88 14.15
N THR A 122 4.50 -13.10 14.93
CA THR A 122 3.41 -12.26 14.40
C THR A 122 3.92 -11.19 13.45
N LEU A 123 5.08 -10.59 13.75
CA LEU A 123 5.74 -9.64 12.85
C LEU A 123 6.12 -10.30 11.52
N GLN A 124 6.75 -11.46 11.58
CA GLN A 124 7.20 -12.17 10.39
C GLN A 124 6.02 -12.59 9.50
N ASP A 125 4.92 -13.07 10.10
CA ASP A 125 3.69 -13.38 9.37
C ASP A 125 3.11 -12.12 8.71
N ALA A 126 2.98 -11.02 9.45
CA ALA A 126 2.43 -9.78 8.94
C ALA A 126 3.25 -9.24 7.75
N PHE A 127 4.59 -9.20 7.88
CA PHE A 127 5.46 -8.75 6.80
C PHE A 127 5.47 -9.70 5.59
N THR A 128 5.26 -11.00 5.82
CA THR A 128 5.10 -11.97 4.73
C THR A 128 3.81 -11.71 3.97
N GLU A 129 2.70 -11.48 4.66
CA GLU A 129 1.43 -11.15 4.03
C GLU A 129 1.44 -9.79 3.32
N MET A 130 2.18 -8.81 3.84
CA MET A 130 2.43 -7.55 3.12
C MET A 130 3.16 -7.79 1.80
N LYS A 131 4.16 -8.68 1.79
CA LYS A 131 4.85 -9.08 0.55
C LYS A 131 3.90 -9.78 -0.42
N HIS A 132 3.07 -10.69 0.06
CA HIS A 132 2.09 -11.37 -0.79
C HIS A 132 1.07 -10.40 -1.40
N SER A 133 0.62 -9.39 -0.63
CA SER A 133 -0.31 -8.37 -1.14
C SER A 133 0.30 -7.60 -2.32
N LYS A 134 1.59 -7.26 -2.25
CA LYS A 134 2.31 -6.62 -3.35
C LYS A 134 2.38 -7.51 -4.59
N GLN A 135 2.75 -8.78 -4.40
CA GLN A 135 2.82 -9.74 -5.52
C GLN A 135 1.46 -9.93 -6.20
N ARG A 136 0.35 -9.90 -5.44
CA ARG A 136 -0.99 -9.96 -6.02
C ARG A 136 -1.36 -8.69 -6.78
N ILE A 137 -0.95 -7.52 -6.30
CA ILE A 137 -1.11 -6.25 -7.04
C ILE A 137 -0.31 -6.28 -8.35
N ASP A 138 0.96 -6.68 -8.30
CA ASP A 138 1.84 -6.76 -9.48
C ASP A 138 1.27 -7.72 -10.52
N HIS A 139 0.85 -8.92 -10.09
CA HIS A 139 0.22 -9.88 -10.98
C HIS A 139 -1.11 -9.38 -11.55
N ALA A 140 -1.91 -8.66 -10.77
CA ALA A 140 -3.13 -8.05 -11.28
C ALA A 140 -2.83 -6.97 -12.33
N LEU A 141 -1.74 -6.22 -12.17
CA LEU A 141 -1.31 -5.17 -13.10
C LEU A 141 -0.86 -5.75 -14.44
N GLU A 142 -0.12 -6.87 -14.44
CA GLU A 142 0.29 -7.59 -15.65
C GLU A 142 -0.89 -8.01 -16.53
N ASN A 143 -2.04 -8.29 -15.90
CA ASN A 143 -3.27 -8.71 -16.59
C ASN A 143 -4.11 -7.54 -17.15
N VAL A 144 -3.71 -6.28 -16.89
CA VAL A 144 -4.36 -5.10 -17.45
C VAL A 144 -3.68 -4.74 -18.77
N SER A 145 -4.26 -5.20 -19.88
CA SER A 145 -3.84 -4.87 -21.24
C SER A 145 -3.81 -3.35 -21.45
N GLY A 146 -2.61 -2.75 -21.52
CA GLY A 146 -2.44 -1.33 -21.87
C GLY A 146 -1.45 -0.53 -21.01
N VAL A 147 -0.95 -1.08 -19.90
CA VAL A 147 0.16 -0.47 -19.15
C VAL A 147 1.46 -1.15 -19.54
N ALA A 148 2.01 -0.77 -20.70
CA ALA A 148 3.40 -1.06 -20.99
C ALA A 148 4.27 -0.26 -20.02
N MET A 149 5.18 -0.96 -19.30
CA MET A 149 6.35 -0.33 -18.69
C MET A 149 7.19 0.39 -19.73
#